data_AF-A0A7X6PSX5-F1
#
_entry.id   AF-A0A7X6PSX5-F1
#
_cell.length_a   1.000
_cell.length_b   1.000
_cell.length_c   1.000
_cell.angle_alpha   90.00
_cell.angle_beta   90.00
_cell.angle_gamma   90.00
#
_symmetry.space_group_name_H-M   'P 1'
#
loop_
_entity.id
_entity.type
_entity.pdbx_description
1 polymer ?
#
loop_
_entity_poly.entity_id
_entity_poly.type
_entity_poly.pdbx_seq_one_letter_code
_entity_poly.pdbx_strand_id
1 'polypeptide(L)'
;MAEPVGGQAYGLYYTIPFWDKLLHTLNGFLFAGIGFALPGILDKRPDRPVSIPLRLFMAFCLSMTAAVIWECFEYGMDTLSLTDMQQDHIVSHIISYKLGSQGGSPLVINDIRNTAVNGTELGIGGYLDLGIHDTMQDLLSHMAGALIFSVTAFFQTRSENSRFLEIFVLSSVKNKNKPIH
;
A
#
# COMPACT_ATOMS: atom_id res chain seq x y z
N MET A 1 1.62 3.08 20.21
CA MET A 1 0.52 3.91 19.67
C MET A 1 0.94 4.41 18.29
N ALA A 2 0.71 3.61 17.24
CA ALA A 2 0.93 4.02 15.85
C ALA A 2 0.20 3.07 14.87
N GLU A 3 -1.06 2.77 15.15
CA GLU A 3 -2.02 2.50 14.06
C GLU A 3 -2.35 3.85 13.40
N PRO A 4 -3.19 3.92 12.36
CA PRO A 4 -3.94 5.13 12.07
C PRO A 4 -4.97 5.26 13.19
N VAL A 5 -4.51 5.59 14.41
CA VAL A 5 -5.31 5.67 15.65
C VAL A 5 -6.58 6.47 15.41
N GLY A 6 -6.56 7.46 14.52
CA GLY A 6 -7.73 8.24 14.14
C GLY A 6 -8.85 7.43 13.48
N GLY A 7 -8.56 6.52 12.55
CA GLY A 7 -9.62 5.84 11.80
C GLY A 7 -10.49 4.96 12.69
N GLN A 8 -9.90 4.19 13.60
CA GLN A 8 -10.66 3.38 14.54
C GLN A 8 -11.18 4.20 15.74
N ALA A 9 -10.38 5.16 16.25
CA ALA A 9 -10.84 6.05 17.33
C ALA A 9 -12.04 6.93 16.94
N TYR A 10 -12.20 7.23 15.65
CA TYR A 10 -13.37 7.93 15.10
C TYR A 10 -14.37 7.01 14.39
N GLY A 11 -14.16 5.69 14.41
CA GLY A 11 -15.05 4.70 13.78
C GLY A 11 -15.19 4.84 12.25
N LEU A 12 -14.25 5.49 11.58
CA LEU A 12 -14.28 5.75 10.13
C LEU A 12 -14.25 4.47 9.31
N TYR A 13 -13.51 3.46 9.76
CA TYR A 13 -13.46 2.14 9.13
C TYR A 13 -14.83 1.45 9.07
N TYR A 14 -15.71 1.75 10.03
CA TYR A 14 -17.06 1.15 10.10
C TYR A 14 -18.14 2.03 9.48
N THR A 15 -17.86 3.32 9.26
CA THR A 15 -18.87 4.30 8.85
C THR A 15 -18.71 4.77 7.41
N ILE A 16 -17.50 4.77 6.87
CA ILE A 16 -17.21 5.19 5.51
C ILE A 16 -16.84 3.96 4.68
N PRO A 17 -17.66 3.56 3.68
CA PRO A 17 -17.33 2.46 2.79
C PRO A 17 -15.98 2.71 2.09
N PHE A 18 -15.14 1.66 2.03
CA PHE A 18 -13.83 1.70 1.38
C PHE A 18 -12.84 2.72 1.96
N TRP A 19 -13.08 3.23 3.18
CA TRP A 19 -12.20 4.21 3.83
C TRP A 19 -10.74 3.82 3.80
N ASP A 20 -10.48 2.58 4.21
CA ASP A 20 -9.16 2.00 4.27
C ASP A 20 -8.47 1.98 2.89
N LYS A 21 -9.18 1.45 1.89
CA LYS A 21 -8.67 1.32 0.52
C LYS A 21 -8.39 2.71 -0.09
N LEU A 22 -9.22 3.71 0.22
CA LEU A 22 -8.97 5.11 -0.14
C LEU A 22 -7.68 5.65 0.51
N LEU A 23 -7.47 5.40 1.79
CA LEU A 23 -6.23 5.80 2.49
C LEU A 23 -5.00 5.15 1.85
N HIS A 24 -5.05 3.86 1.54
CA HIS A 24 -3.95 3.16 0.85
C HIS A 24 -3.66 3.77 -0.52
N THR A 25 -4.68 4.07 -1.32
CA THR A 25 -4.49 4.73 -2.62
C THR A 25 -3.90 6.15 -2.49
N LEU A 26 -4.40 6.95 -1.54
CA LEU A 26 -3.87 8.31 -1.30
C LEU A 26 -2.42 8.27 -0.81
N ASN A 27 -2.10 7.36 0.12
CA ASN A 27 -0.74 7.17 0.62
C ASN A 27 0.21 6.72 -0.51
N GLY A 28 -0.22 5.78 -1.35
CA GLY A 28 0.55 5.36 -2.51
C GLY A 28 0.86 6.49 -3.48
N PHE A 29 -0.11 7.36 -3.71
CA PHE A 29 0.10 8.55 -4.52
C PHE A 29 1.13 9.51 -3.89
N LEU A 30 1.01 9.78 -2.59
CA LEU A 30 1.89 10.71 -1.87
C LEU A 30 3.33 10.20 -1.74
N PHE A 31 3.52 8.93 -1.35
CA PHE A 31 4.85 8.33 -1.26
C PHE A 31 5.53 8.22 -2.62
N ALA A 32 4.76 7.97 -3.69
CA ALA A 32 5.30 8.05 -5.04
C ALA A 32 5.82 9.46 -5.38
N GLY A 33 5.11 10.51 -4.98
CA GLY A 33 5.58 11.88 -5.13
C GLY A 33 6.88 12.19 -4.37
N ILE A 34 7.01 11.68 -3.13
CA ILE A 34 8.25 11.79 -2.36
C ILE A 34 9.39 11.05 -3.09
N GLY A 35 9.14 9.82 -3.56
CA GLY A 35 10.13 9.03 -4.27
C GLY A 35 10.54 9.65 -5.61
N PHE A 36 9.65 10.36 -6.28
CA PHE A 36 9.95 11.12 -7.50
C PHE A 36 10.88 12.31 -7.26
N ALA A 37 10.71 12.99 -6.13
CA ALA A 37 11.52 14.15 -5.76
C ALA A 37 12.91 13.73 -5.24
N LEU A 38 12.98 12.62 -4.50
CA LEU A 38 14.14 12.18 -3.73
C LEU A 38 15.47 12.17 -4.53
N PRO A 39 15.56 11.60 -5.76
CA PRO A 39 16.82 11.60 -6.50
C PRO A 39 17.37 13.00 -6.78
N GLY A 40 16.49 13.97 -7.05
CA GLY A 40 16.90 15.36 -7.27
C GLY A 40 17.30 16.12 -6.01
N ILE A 41 16.86 15.65 -4.84
CA ILE A 41 17.29 16.18 -3.54
C ILE A 41 18.69 15.63 -3.19
N LEU A 42 18.93 14.36 -3.51
CA LEU A 42 20.20 13.69 -3.23
C LEU A 42 21.30 14.07 -4.22
N ASP A 43 20.98 14.16 -5.52
CA ASP A 43 21.94 14.58 -6.54
C ASP A 43 21.97 16.11 -6.68
N LYS A 44 22.95 16.73 -6.04
CA LYS A 44 23.08 18.20 -5.96
C LYS A 44 23.77 18.83 -7.19
N ARG A 45 24.26 18.03 -8.14
CA ARG A 45 25.00 18.51 -9.30
C ARG A 45 24.11 19.38 -10.19
N PRO A 46 24.43 20.68 -10.37
CA PRO A 46 23.57 21.62 -11.08
C PRO A 46 23.54 21.40 -12.59
N ASP A 47 24.58 20.78 -13.15
CA ASP A 47 24.83 20.57 -14.58
C ASP A 47 24.26 19.25 -15.12
N ARG A 48 23.82 18.34 -14.23
CA ARG A 48 23.34 17.02 -14.62
C ARG A 48 22.01 16.68 -13.94
N PRO A 49 20.86 17.01 -14.55
CA PRO A 49 19.57 16.66 -13.99
C PRO A 49 19.37 15.14 -13.97
N VAL A 50 18.81 14.63 -12.87
CA VAL A 50 18.43 13.22 -12.77
C VAL A 50 17.35 12.87 -13.79
N SER A 51 17.55 11.76 -14.50
CA SER A 51 16.66 11.30 -15.57
C SER A 51 15.25 11.01 -15.05
N ILE A 52 14.24 11.31 -15.87
CA ILE A 52 12.83 11.02 -15.56
C ILE A 52 12.58 9.53 -15.31
N PRO A 53 13.14 8.58 -16.08
CA PRO A 53 12.98 7.15 -15.79
C PRO A 53 13.45 6.77 -14.39
N LEU A 54 14.59 7.32 -13.91
CA LEU A 54 15.08 7.03 -12.56
C LEU A 54 14.14 7.61 -11.50
N ARG A 55 13.61 8.82 -11.71
CA ARG A 55 12.64 9.43 -10.78
C ARG A 55 11.35 8.62 -10.70
N LEU A 56 10.81 8.14 -11.82
CA LEU A 56 9.61 7.32 -11.84
C LEU A 56 9.84 5.94 -11.22
N PHE A 57 11.00 5.33 -11.47
CA PHE A 57 11.39 4.08 -10.80
C PHE A 57 11.45 4.28 -9.27
N MET A 58 12.11 5.34 -8.81
CA MET A 58 12.21 5.66 -7.38
C MET A 58 10.85 6.02 -6.77
N ALA A 59 9.96 6.68 -7.52
CA ALA A 59 8.58 6.94 -7.11
C ALA A 59 7.84 5.63 -6.81
N PHE A 60 7.84 4.70 -7.76
CA PHE A 60 7.17 3.42 -7.60
C PHE A 60 7.79 2.58 -6.48
N CYS A 61 9.12 2.45 -6.45
CA CYS A 61 9.82 1.65 -5.45
C CYS A 61 9.60 2.18 -4.03
N LEU A 62 9.79 3.50 -3.79
CA LEU A 62 9.60 4.05 -2.46
C LEU A 62 8.16 3.86 -1.97
N SER A 63 7.20 4.09 -2.86
CA SER A 63 5.78 3.88 -2.55
C SER A 63 5.50 2.43 -2.17
N MET A 64 5.92 1.45 -2.97
CA MET A 64 5.66 0.05 -2.65
C MET A 64 6.41 -0.42 -1.40
N THR A 65 7.62 0.09 -1.14
CA THR A 65 8.35 -0.20 0.10
C THR A 65 7.60 0.31 1.32
N ALA A 66 7.02 1.52 1.27
CA ALA A 66 6.21 2.05 2.36
C ALA A 66 4.99 1.15 2.64
N ALA A 67 4.32 0.67 1.59
CA ALA A 67 3.19 -0.25 1.72
C ALA A 67 3.60 -1.57 2.40
N VAL A 68 4.67 -2.21 1.93
CA VAL A 68 5.15 -3.47 2.54
C VAL A 68 5.53 -3.28 4.01
N ILE A 69 6.17 -2.17 4.37
CA ILE A 69 6.50 -1.87 5.77
C ILE A 69 5.24 -1.76 6.62
N TRP A 70 4.18 -1.16 6.08
CA TRP A 70 2.89 -1.04 6.75
C TRP A 70 2.25 -2.42 6.99
N GLU A 71 2.16 -3.27 5.97
CA GLU A 71 1.63 -4.63 6.10
C GLU A 71 2.41 -5.48 7.12
N CYS A 72 3.74 -5.32 7.14
CA CYS A 72 4.58 -5.98 8.14
C CYS A 72 4.31 -5.47 9.57
N PHE A 73 3.95 -4.19 9.70
CA PHE A 73 3.58 -3.60 10.99
C PHE A 73 2.24 -4.15 11.48
N GLU A 74 1.23 -4.23 10.61
CA GLU A 74 -0.09 -4.78 10.95
C GLU A 74 0.00 -6.23 11.39
N TYR A 75 0.63 -7.08 10.58
CA TYR A 75 0.89 -8.48 10.94
C TYR A 75 1.66 -8.60 12.27
N GLY A 76 2.62 -7.71 12.49
CA GLY A 76 3.41 -7.67 13.74
C GLY A 76 2.54 -7.31 14.95
N MET A 77 1.64 -6.35 14.81
CA MET A 77 0.71 -5.95 15.86
C MET A 77 -0.29 -7.07 16.17
N ASP A 78 -0.86 -7.71 15.15
CA ASP A 78 -1.85 -8.78 15.34
C ASP A 78 -1.21 -10.00 16.01
N THR A 79 0.03 -10.32 15.64
CA THR A 79 0.76 -11.46 16.22
C THR A 79 1.30 -11.18 17.62
N LEU A 80 1.80 -9.97 17.90
CA LEU A 80 2.56 -9.67 19.13
C LEU A 80 1.75 -8.94 20.19
N SER A 81 0.72 -8.20 19.78
CA SER A 81 -0.07 -7.32 20.64
C SER A 81 -1.54 -7.73 20.75
N LEU A 82 -1.93 -8.84 20.10
CA LEU A 82 -3.31 -9.35 20.07
C LEU A 82 -4.32 -8.30 19.57
N THR A 83 -3.91 -7.52 18.57
CA THR A 83 -4.79 -6.62 17.81
C THR A 83 -5.45 -7.37 16.65
N ASP A 84 -6.31 -6.64 15.93
CA ASP A 84 -7.04 -7.10 14.74
C ASP A 84 -6.99 -5.98 13.70
N MET A 85 -5.79 -5.72 13.19
CA MET A 85 -5.51 -4.68 12.21
C MET A 85 -5.83 -5.17 10.79
N GLN A 86 -5.50 -6.42 10.48
CA GLN A 86 -5.85 -7.03 9.21
C GLN A 86 -7.34 -7.41 9.18
N GLN A 87 -8.07 -7.00 8.14
CA GLN A 87 -9.50 -7.31 8.03
C GLN A 87 -9.75 -8.77 7.67
N ASP A 88 -10.58 -9.41 8.48
CA ASP A 88 -11.08 -10.75 8.22
C ASP A 88 -11.83 -10.87 6.88
N HIS A 89 -11.60 -11.96 6.17
CA HIS A 89 -12.31 -12.31 4.94
C HIS A 89 -12.94 -13.70 5.02
N ILE A 90 -14.22 -13.80 4.64
CA ILE A 90 -14.91 -15.09 4.57
C ILE A 90 -14.68 -15.68 3.18
N VAL A 91 -13.98 -16.82 3.13
CA VAL A 91 -13.77 -17.58 1.90
C VAL A 91 -14.59 -18.87 1.91
N SER A 92 -15.15 -19.22 0.75
CA SER A 92 -15.94 -20.43 0.56
C SER A 92 -15.13 -21.61 0.01
N HIS A 93 -13.83 -21.41 -0.19
CA HIS A 93 -12.96 -22.39 -0.84
C HIS A 93 -11.50 -22.26 -0.38
N ILE A 94 -10.82 -23.40 -0.18
CA ILE A 94 -9.41 -23.47 0.22
C ILE A 94 -8.67 -24.48 -0.65
N ILE A 95 -7.47 -24.12 -1.10
CA ILE A 95 -6.49 -25.03 -1.72
C ILE A 95 -5.31 -25.18 -0.76
N SER A 96 -4.97 -26.40 -0.34
CA SER A 96 -3.88 -26.63 0.62
C SER A 96 -3.05 -27.85 0.29
N TYR A 97 -1.75 -27.65 0.10
CA TYR A 97 -0.77 -28.73 0.02
C TYR A 97 -0.60 -29.47 1.35
N LYS A 98 -0.72 -28.77 2.49
CA LYS A 98 -0.58 -29.37 3.82
C LYS A 98 -1.70 -30.38 4.12
N LEU A 99 -2.88 -30.16 3.54
CA LEU A 99 -4.03 -31.07 3.64
C LEU A 99 -4.11 -32.05 2.45
N GLY A 100 -3.19 -31.94 1.50
CA GLY A 100 -3.13 -32.73 0.27
C GLY A 100 -2.63 -34.16 0.47
N SER A 101 -2.58 -34.93 -0.62
CA SER A 101 -2.09 -36.31 -0.59
C SER A 101 -0.57 -36.37 -0.57
N GLN A 102 -0.03 -37.45 0.02
CA GLN A 102 1.39 -37.79 -0.17
C GLN A 102 1.65 -38.02 -1.66
N GLY A 103 2.48 -37.17 -2.26
CA GLY A 103 2.65 -37.09 -3.72
C GLY A 103 2.55 -35.66 -4.29
N GLY A 104 2.23 -34.67 -3.45
CA GLY A 104 2.31 -33.26 -3.82
C GLY A 104 1.10 -32.73 -4.59
N SER A 105 -0.05 -33.41 -4.50
CA SER A 105 -1.31 -32.87 -5.01
C SER A 105 -2.02 -32.12 -3.87
N PRO A 106 -2.42 -30.84 -4.07
CA PRO A 106 -3.12 -30.10 -3.02
C PRO A 106 -4.54 -30.64 -2.86
N LEU A 107 -5.05 -30.59 -1.63
CA LEU A 107 -6.47 -30.80 -1.37
C LEU A 107 -7.24 -29.51 -1.72
N VAL A 108 -8.38 -29.69 -2.37
CA VAL A 108 -9.29 -28.62 -2.76
C VAL A 108 -10.58 -28.82 -1.96
N ILE A 109 -10.92 -27.86 -1.11
CA ILE A 109 -12.15 -27.87 -0.31
C ILE A 109 -13.06 -26.77 -0.86
N ASN A 110 -14.16 -27.15 -1.52
CA ASN A 110 -15.18 -26.25 -2.05
C ASN A 110 -16.39 -26.15 -1.12
N ASP A 111 -17.24 -25.16 -1.38
CA ASP A 111 -18.54 -25.00 -0.74
C ASP A 111 -18.48 -25.02 0.79
N ILE A 112 -17.46 -24.38 1.36
CA ILE A 112 -17.33 -24.24 2.82
C ILE A 112 -18.51 -23.39 3.30
N ARG A 113 -19.40 -23.99 4.10
CA ARG A 113 -20.56 -23.31 4.68
C ARG A 113 -20.42 -23.03 6.16
N ASN A 114 -19.49 -23.70 6.83
CA ASN A 114 -19.27 -23.53 8.25
C ASN A 114 -17.84 -23.92 8.63
N THR A 115 -17.32 -23.26 9.67
CA THR A 115 -16.03 -23.56 10.30
C THR A 115 -16.25 -23.74 11.78
N ALA A 116 -15.68 -24.81 12.35
CA ALA A 116 -15.74 -25.10 13.77
C ALA A 116 -14.34 -25.05 14.40
N VAL A 117 -14.21 -24.37 15.54
CA VAL A 117 -12.98 -24.28 16.33
C VAL A 117 -13.23 -24.98 17.66
N ASN A 118 -12.41 -25.98 17.99
CA ASN A 118 -12.57 -26.80 19.20
C ASN A 118 -14.00 -27.39 19.36
N GLY A 119 -14.62 -27.79 18.24
CA GLY A 119 -15.96 -28.36 18.21
C GLY A 119 -17.11 -27.35 18.26
N THR A 120 -16.83 -26.05 18.33
CA THR A 120 -17.85 -24.98 18.32
C THR A 120 -17.89 -24.32 16.96
N GLU A 121 -19.07 -24.28 16.35
CA GLU A 121 -19.29 -23.59 15.06
C GLU A 121 -19.20 -22.07 15.22
N LEU A 122 -18.52 -21.40 14.28
CA LEU A 122 -18.39 -19.95 14.28
C LEU A 122 -19.64 -19.24 13.71
N GLY A 123 -20.45 -19.93 12.90
CA GLY A 123 -21.68 -19.36 12.34
C GLY A 123 -21.48 -18.29 11.26
N ILE A 124 -20.26 -18.16 10.72
CA ILE A 124 -19.88 -17.12 9.74
C ILE A 124 -20.18 -17.47 8.28
N GLY A 125 -20.71 -18.67 8.00
CA GLY A 125 -21.09 -19.05 6.63
C GLY A 125 -19.92 -19.39 5.69
N GLY A 126 -18.72 -19.67 6.23
CA GLY A 126 -17.53 -20.00 5.44
C GLY A 126 -16.29 -20.29 6.31
N TYR A 127 -15.10 -20.14 5.72
CA TYR A 127 -13.81 -20.16 6.41
C TYR A 127 -13.30 -18.73 6.63
N LEU A 128 -12.80 -18.47 7.84
CA LEU A 128 -12.25 -17.17 8.21
C LEU A 128 -10.77 -17.09 7.82
N ASP A 129 -10.47 -16.24 6.85
CA ASP A 129 -9.12 -15.81 6.52
C ASP A 129 -8.80 -14.56 7.33
N LEU A 130 -7.73 -14.61 8.11
CA LEU A 130 -7.37 -13.58 9.08
C LEU A 130 -6.63 -12.37 8.48
N GLY A 131 -6.32 -12.36 7.18
CA GLY A 131 -5.72 -11.13 6.63
C GLY A 131 -5.01 -11.18 5.30
N ILE A 132 -4.77 -12.35 4.65
CA ILE A 132 -4.01 -12.32 3.38
C ILE A 132 -4.79 -11.60 2.29
N HIS A 133 -6.13 -11.70 2.30
CA HIS A 133 -6.97 -10.97 1.36
C HIS A 133 -6.90 -9.46 1.59
N ASP A 134 -6.88 -9.01 2.84
CA ASP A 134 -6.78 -7.60 3.20
C ASP A 134 -5.43 -7.01 2.80
N THR A 135 -4.35 -7.65 3.25
CA THR A 135 -2.98 -7.25 2.89
C THR A 135 -2.77 -7.15 1.38
N MET A 136 -3.30 -8.10 0.62
CA MET A 136 -3.21 -8.03 -0.83
C MET A 136 -4.04 -6.89 -1.42
N GLN A 137 -5.25 -6.62 -0.91
CA GLN A 137 -6.06 -5.49 -1.36
C GLN A 137 -5.40 -4.15 -1.05
N ASP A 138 -4.71 -4.03 0.07
CA ASP A 138 -4.07 -2.80 0.51
C ASP A 138 -2.79 -2.52 -0.27
N LEU A 139 -1.97 -3.54 -0.53
CA LEU A 139 -0.85 -3.45 -1.46
C LEU A 139 -1.30 -3.08 -2.88
N LEU A 140 -2.41 -3.64 -3.37
CA LEU A 140 -2.96 -3.32 -4.69
C LEU A 140 -3.51 -1.88 -4.74
N SER A 141 -4.20 -1.44 -3.69
CA SER A 141 -4.74 -0.08 -3.57
C SER A 141 -3.61 0.95 -3.52
N HIS A 142 -2.53 0.64 -2.80
CA HIS A 142 -1.33 1.46 -2.72
C HIS A 142 -0.57 1.50 -4.05
N MET A 143 -0.47 0.37 -4.75
CA MET A 143 0.08 0.29 -6.10
C MET A 143 -0.71 1.15 -7.08
N ALA A 144 -2.06 1.12 -7.02
CA ALA A 144 -2.90 1.96 -7.87
C ALA A 144 -2.59 3.45 -7.67
N GLY A 145 -2.46 3.90 -6.43
CA GLY A 145 -2.03 5.27 -6.10
C GLY A 145 -0.67 5.63 -6.71
N ALA A 146 0.31 4.76 -6.57
CA ALA A 146 1.66 4.95 -7.10
C ALA A 146 1.68 5.04 -8.64
N LEU A 147 0.86 4.22 -9.31
CA LEU A 147 0.72 4.22 -10.77
C LEU A 147 0.01 5.48 -11.25
N ILE A 148 -1.07 5.90 -10.60
CA ILE A 148 -1.78 7.15 -10.91
C ILE A 148 -0.81 8.34 -10.82
N PHE A 149 -0.01 8.42 -9.75
CA PHE A 149 1.04 9.44 -9.63
C PHE A 149 2.04 9.34 -10.78
N SER A 150 2.61 8.16 -11.01
CA SER A 150 3.69 7.97 -11.98
C SER A 150 3.27 8.28 -13.42
N VAL A 151 2.06 7.88 -13.81
CA VAL A 151 1.47 8.22 -15.11
C VAL A 151 1.25 9.73 -15.23
N THR A 152 0.67 10.34 -14.21
CA THR A 152 0.44 11.80 -14.17
C THR A 152 1.77 12.56 -14.28
N ALA A 153 2.79 12.16 -13.52
CA ALA A 153 4.13 12.72 -13.55
C ALA A 153 4.78 12.56 -14.94
N PHE A 154 4.68 11.38 -15.54
CA PHE A 154 5.24 11.12 -16.87
C PHE A 154 4.68 12.07 -17.95
N PHE A 155 3.37 12.33 -17.95
CA PHE A 155 2.78 13.27 -18.90
C PHE A 155 3.13 14.72 -18.56
N GLN A 156 3.15 15.10 -17.28
CA GLN A 156 3.48 16.47 -16.88
C GLN A 156 4.94 16.85 -17.11
N THR A 157 5.87 15.90 -17.05
CA THR A 157 7.27 16.17 -17.45
C THR A 157 7.43 16.50 -18.94
N ARG A 158 6.41 16.23 -19.76
CA ARG A 158 6.35 16.55 -21.19
C ARG A 158 5.44 17.72 -21.53
N SER A 159 4.71 18.23 -20.54
CA SER A 159 3.82 19.39 -20.68
C SER A 159 4.58 20.66 -20.34
N GLU A 160 4.26 21.77 -21.01
CA GLU A 160 4.76 23.09 -20.64
C GLU A 160 4.19 23.57 -19.29
N ASN A 161 3.09 22.96 -18.83
CA ASN A 161 2.44 23.27 -17.56
C ASN A 161 2.65 22.11 -16.57
N SER A 162 3.63 22.27 -15.67
CA SER A 162 4.04 21.26 -14.66
C SER A 162 3.68 21.65 -13.22
N ARG A 163 2.64 22.50 -13.04
CA ARG A 163 2.17 23.02 -11.73
C ARG A 163 1.87 21.97 -10.66
N PHE A 164 1.59 20.72 -11.04
CA PHE A 164 1.34 19.66 -10.06
C PHE A 164 2.65 19.01 -9.59
N LEU A 165 3.62 18.76 -10.48
CA LEU A 165 4.95 18.29 -10.09
C LEU A 165 5.68 19.30 -9.20
N GLU A 166 5.37 20.57 -9.40
CA GLU A 166 5.83 21.66 -8.57
C GLU A 166 5.55 21.42 -7.06
N ILE A 167 4.42 20.82 -6.68
CA ILE A 167 4.11 20.51 -5.27
C ILE A 167 5.18 19.61 -4.64
N PHE A 168 5.73 18.67 -5.41
CA PHE A 168 6.72 17.69 -4.94
C PHE A 168 8.18 18.14 -5.19
N VAL A 169 8.40 19.01 -6.19
CA VAL A 169 9.75 19.37 -6.66
C VAL A 169 10.17 20.79 -6.23
N LEU A 170 9.25 21.71 -5.89
CA LEU A 170 9.53 23.15 -5.80
C LEU A 170 10.42 23.63 -4.66
N SER A 171 10.77 22.84 -3.66
CA SER A 171 11.67 23.32 -2.60
C SER A 171 13.16 23.22 -2.98
N SER A 172 13.54 22.42 -3.98
CA SER A 172 14.96 22.19 -4.30
C SER A 172 15.54 23.18 -5.33
N VAL A 173 14.70 23.80 -6.17
CA VAL A 173 15.16 24.66 -7.29
C VAL A 173 15.09 26.15 -6.97
N LYS A 174 14.13 26.59 -6.14
CA LYS A 174 13.90 28.02 -5.88
C LYS A 174 15.03 28.72 -5.12
N ASN A 175 15.94 27.97 -4.49
CA ASN A 175 17.07 28.55 -3.74
C ASN A 175 18.34 28.77 -4.59
N LYS A 176 18.31 28.49 -5.90
CA LYS A 176 19.48 28.67 -6.80
C LYS A 176 19.46 29.99 -7.61
N ASN A 177 18.38 30.79 -7.52
CA ASN A 177 18.24 32.04 -8.27
C ASN A 177 18.23 33.31 -7.38
N LYS A 178 18.69 33.25 -6.12
CA LYS A 178 19.00 34.50 -5.40
C LYS A 178 20.35 35.01 -5.92
N PRO A 179 20.42 36.20 -6.55
CA PRO A 179 21.71 36.83 -6.80
C PRO A 179 22.38 37.06 -5.44
N ILE A 180 23.64 36.64 -5.34
CA ILE A 180 24.51 37.00 -4.23
C ILE A 180 24.73 38.51 -4.38
N HIS A 181 24.09 39.29 -3.52
CA HIS A 181 24.44 40.69 -3.31
C HIS A 181 25.69 40.78 -2.44
#